data_AF-M9ZJT5-F1
#
_entry.id   AF-M9ZJT5-F1
#
_cell.length_a   1.000
_cell.length_b   1.000
_cell.length_c   1.000
_cell.angle_alpha   90.00
_cell.angle_beta   90.00
_cell.angle_gamma   90.00
#
_symmetry.space_group_name_H-M   'P 1'
#
loop_
_entity.id
_entity.type
_entity.pdbx_description
1 polymer ?
#
loop_
_entity_poly.entity_id
_entity_poly.type
_entity_poly.pdbx_seq_one_letter_code
_entity_poly.pdbx_strand_id
1 'polypeptide(L)'
;YHCHKGYDLSRPVRLVCQEDGGWNGTAPFCVPAECETPPGPDHGWVNVTDTSVGSMVRYSCEEGYRLDGEPVRQCVSGRMWTEDAPVCRPVSCGDPGPVANGTAHGEAFVFPGFLNYECQPGFTLKGSDTISCQADGRWSGQKPQCEPVSCGSPKVPSDISFKGQKFTYNDEIELSCQPGFLLQGKSVSLCQTDGTWSHGALSCVPARCGKPLPIPNGHLLGLEFGFNSKVKYECDEGYMLNGDAT
;
A
#
# COMPACT_ATOMS: atom_id res chain seq x y z
N TYR A 1 -49.34 -50.88 11.07
CA TYR A 1 -49.21 -50.31 9.72
C TYR A 1 -47.75 -49.93 9.49
N HIS A 2 -47.22 -50.11 8.28
CA HIS A 2 -45.90 -49.59 7.89
C HIS A 2 -46.03 -48.97 6.49
N CYS A 3 -45.34 -47.86 6.24
CA CYS A 3 -45.30 -47.25 4.92
C CYS A 3 -44.05 -47.73 4.15
N HIS A 4 -44.06 -47.56 2.83
CA HIS A 4 -42.85 -47.70 2.01
C HIS A 4 -41.85 -46.59 2.37
N LYS A 5 -40.55 -46.81 2.09
CA LYS A 5 -39.51 -45.80 2.33
C LYS A 5 -39.87 -44.48 1.63
N GLY A 6 -39.67 -43.35 2.32
CA GLY A 6 -40.01 -42.01 1.82
C GLY A 6 -41.44 -41.57 2.11
N TYR A 7 -42.22 -42.37 2.84
CA TYR A 7 -43.57 -42.01 3.29
C TYR A 7 -43.73 -42.25 4.80
N ASP A 8 -44.40 -41.32 5.47
CA ASP A 8 -44.75 -41.38 6.89
C ASP A 8 -46.24 -41.72 7.07
N LEU A 9 -46.58 -42.38 8.17
CA LEU A 9 -47.98 -42.66 8.52
C LEU A 9 -48.68 -41.37 8.96
N SER A 10 -49.85 -41.10 8.39
CA SER A 10 -50.72 -40.04 8.88
C SER A 10 -51.15 -40.35 10.33
N ARG A 11 -51.26 -39.30 11.15
CA ARG A 11 -51.74 -39.44 12.53
C ARG A 11 -53.28 -39.53 12.53
N PRO A 12 -53.90 -40.35 13.40
CA PRO A 12 -53.32 -41.15 14.48
C PRO A 12 -52.77 -42.51 14.02
N VAL A 13 -51.59 -42.89 14.54
CA VAL A 13 -50.91 -44.16 14.19
C VAL A 13 -51.46 -45.40 14.92
N ARG A 14 -52.41 -45.20 15.85
CA ARG A 14 -53.10 -46.26 16.61
C ARG A 14 -54.57 -45.91 16.76
N LEU A 15 -55.42 -46.91 16.56
CA LEU A 15 -56.86 -46.82 16.83
C LEU A 15 -57.16 -47.56 18.12
N VAL A 16 -58.06 -46.99 18.92
CA VAL A 16 -58.51 -47.55 20.20
C VAL A 16 -60.00 -47.82 20.08
N CYS A 17 -60.42 -49.03 20.45
CA CYS A 17 -61.84 -49.39 20.52
C CYS A 17 -62.46 -48.72 21.75
N GLN A 18 -63.57 -48.03 21.55
CA GLN A 18 -64.32 -47.32 22.58
C GLN A 18 -65.43 -48.22 23.16
N GLU A 19 -66.02 -47.81 24.30
CA GLU A 19 -67.04 -48.58 25.02
C GLU A 19 -68.34 -48.81 24.23
N ASP A 20 -68.60 -47.96 23.23
CA ASP A 20 -69.73 -48.04 22.29
C ASP A 20 -69.50 -49.05 21.14
N GLY A 21 -68.34 -49.71 21.10
CA GLY A 21 -67.95 -50.62 20.02
C GLY A 21 -67.43 -49.90 18.76
N GLY A 22 -67.27 -48.58 18.80
CA GLY A 22 -66.68 -47.77 17.73
C GLY A 22 -65.15 -47.63 17.84
N TRP A 23 -64.50 -47.25 16.74
CA TRP A 23 -63.09 -46.85 16.73
C TRP A 23 -62.97 -45.34 16.93
N ASN A 24 -61.97 -44.90 17.71
CA ASN A 24 -61.67 -43.48 17.94
C ASN A 24 -61.01 -42.77 16.74
N GLY A 25 -61.36 -43.14 15.50
CA GLY A 25 -60.80 -42.56 14.27
C GLY A 25 -60.83 -43.49 13.05
N THR A 26 -60.24 -43.03 11.95
CA THR A 26 -60.10 -43.77 10.68
C THR A 26 -58.70 -44.35 10.52
N ALA A 27 -58.56 -45.38 9.68
CA ALA A 27 -57.27 -46.00 9.40
C ALA A 27 -56.26 -44.98 8.82
N PRO A 28 -54.98 -45.00 9.28
CA PRO A 28 -53.97 -44.08 8.78
C PRO A 28 -53.60 -44.41 7.33
N PHE A 29 -53.16 -43.38 6.60
CA PHE A 29 -52.67 -43.47 5.22
C PHE A 29 -51.23 -42.95 5.15
N CYS A 30 -50.49 -43.33 4.12
CA CYS A 30 -49.10 -42.92 3.96
C CYS A 30 -49.02 -41.56 3.24
N VAL A 31 -48.38 -40.57 3.86
CA VAL A 31 -48.07 -39.26 3.27
C VAL A 31 -46.59 -39.19 2.92
N PRO A 32 -46.17 -38.43 1.89
CA PRO A 32 -44.75 -38.22 1.62
C PRO A 32 -44.04 -37.70 2.87
N ALA A 33 -42.88 -38.28 3.19
CA ALA A 33 -42.05 -37.80 4.29
C ALA A 33 -41.45 -36.42 3.93
N GLU A 34 -41.32 -35.53 4.89
CA GLU A 34 -40.82 -34.17 4.68
C GLU A 34 -39.38 -34.03 5.19
N CYS A 35 -38.48 -33.57 4.34
CA CYS A 35 -37.12 -33.23 4.76
C CYS A 35 -37.12 -32.07 5.78
N GLU A 36 -36.15 -32.09 6.70
CA GLU A 36 -35.96 -30.98 7.63
C GLU A 36 -35.61 -29.70 6.86
N THR A 37 -36.25 -28.58 7.23
CA THR A 37 -36.00 -27.29 6.61
C THR A 37 -34.53 -26.92 6.76
N PRO A 38 -33.77 -26.77 5.66
CA PRO A 38 -32.36 -26.50 5.76
C PRO A 38 -32.13 -25.06 6.26
N PRO A 39 -31.08 -24.83 7.08
CA PRO A 39 -30.71 -23.48 7.49
C PRO A 39 -30.16 -22.68 6.32
N GLY A 40 -30.29 -21.35 6.39
CA GLY A 40 -29.59 -20.43 5.51
C GLY A 40 -28.09 -20.46 5.77
N PRO A 41 -27.24 -20.36 4.73
CA PRO A 41 -25.80 -20.22 4.91
C PRO A 41 -25.47 -18.84 5.50
N ASP A 42 -24.31 -18.71 6.14
CA ASP A 42 -23.80 -17.41 6.56
C ASP A 42 -23.64 -16.49 5.34
N HIS A 43 -24.01 -15.21 5.45
CA HIS A 43 -24.07 -14.26 4.32
C HIS A 43 -24.91 -14.74 3.12
N GLY A 44 -25.98 -15.49 3.38
CA GLY A 44 -26.92 -15.93 2.36
C GLY A 44 -28.25 -16.40 2.92
N TRP A 45 -29.10 -16.89 2.03
CA TRP A 45 -30.42 -17.39 2.39
C TRP A 45 -30.83 -18.56 1.49
N VAL A 46 -31.83 -19.30 1.96
CA VAL A 46 -32.46 -20.40 1.23
C VAL A 46 -33.94 -20.10 1.01
N ASN A 47 -34.39 -20.24 -0.22
CA ASN A 47 -35.80 -20.12 -0.59
C ASN A 47 -36.45 -21.50 -0.50
N VAL A 48 -37.26 -21.72 0.54
CA VAL A 48 -37.97 -22.98 0.79
C VAL A 48 -39.46 -22.78 0.53
N THR A 49 -39.98 -23.47 -0.48
CA THR A 49 -41.42 -23.46 -0.82
C THR A 49 -42.13 -24.76 -0.42
N ASP A 50 -41.40 -25.88 -0.42
CA ASP A 50 -41.90 -27.22 -0.08
C ASP A 50 -40.72 -28.09 0.39
N THR A 51 -40.96 -29.01 1.31
CA THR A 51 -39.98 -29.95 1.88
C THR A 51 -40.35 -31.42 1.63
N SER A 52 -41.44 -31.68 0.90
CA SER A 52 -41.85 -33.04 0.54
C SER A 52 -40.79 -33.77 -0.31
N VAL A 53 -40.75 -35.10 -0.26
CA VAL A 53 -39.88 -35.90 -1.14
C VAL A 53 -40.06 -35.49 -2.61
N GLY A 54 -38.96 -35.15 -3.27
CA GLY A 54 -38.89 -34.66 -4.64
C GLY A 54 -38.83 -33.13 -4.77
N SER A 55 -39.14 -32.38 -3.70
CA SER A 55 -39.07 -30.91 -3.70
C SER A 55 -37.64 -30.39 -3.84
N MET A 56 -37.50 -29.16 -4.33
CA MET A 56 -36.20 -28.49 -4.49
C MET A 56 -36.17 -27.17 -3.73
N VAL A 57 -35.04 -26.89 -3.10
CA VAL A 57 -34.74 -25.61 -2.44
C VAL A 57 -33.61 -24.92 -3.19
N ARG A 58 -33.64 -23.58 -3.24
CA ARG A 58 -32.60 -22.78 -3.89
C ARG A 58 -31.90 -21.87 -2.90
N TYR A 59 -30.58 -21.90 -2.92
CA TYR A 59 -29.70 -21.05 -2.15
C TYR A 59 -29.29 -19.81 -2.94
N SER A 60 -29.04 -18.72 -2.23
CA SER A 60 -28.57 -17.45 -2.79
C SER A 60 -27.70 -16.74 -1.75
N CYS A 61 -26.74 -15.94 -2.22
CA CYS A 61 -25.81 -15.21 -1.36
C CYS A 61 -26.11 -13.71 -1.38
N GLU A 62 -25.73 -13.03 -0.29
CA GLU A 62 -25.75 -11.58 -0.20
C GLU A 62 -24.82 -10.93 -1.23
N GLU A 63 -25.05 -9.64 -1.49
CA GLU A 63 -24.19 -8.87 -2.38
C GLU A 63 -22.74 -8.86 -1.85
N GLY A 64 -21.76 -9.10 -2.72
CA GLY A 64 -20.35 -9.23 -2.32
C GLY A 64 -19.96 -10.62 -1.83
N TYR A 65 -20.87 -11.59 -1.91
CA TYR A 65 -20.58 -13.00 -1.65
C TYR A 65 -20.92 -13.86 -2.88
N ARG A 66 -20.06 -14.85 -3.14
CA ARG A 66 -20.22 -15.86 -4.19
C ARG A 66 -20.62 -17.20 -3.59
N LEU A 67 -21.55 -17.89 -4.25
CA LEU A 67 -21.98 -19.22 -3.86
C LEU A 67 -20.93 -20.26 -4.29
N ASP A 68 -20.44 -21.05 -3.32
CA ASP A 68 -19.49 -22.14 -3.50
C ASP A 68 -20.20 -23.47 -3.21
N GLY A 69 -20.51 -24.23 -4.27
CA GLY A 69 -21.29 -25.48 -4.21
C GLY A 69 -22.52 -25.46 -5.13
N GLU A 70 -23.41 -26.45 -4.98
CA GLU A 70 -24.64 -26.55 -5.76
C GLU A 70 -25.72 -25.59 -5.23
N PRO A 71 -26.28 -24.69 -6.08
CA PRO A 71 -27.26 -23.71 -5.64
C PRO A 71 -28.65 -24.31 -5.40
N VAL A 72 -28.88 -25.56 -5.80
CA VAL A 72 -30.18 -26.24 -5.68
C VAL A 72 -29.98 -27.60 -5.03
N ARG A 73 -30.81 -27.91 -4.03
CA ARG A 73 -30.83 -29.23 -3.36
C ARG A 73 -32.22 -29.85 -3.44
N GLN A 74 -32.29 -31.16 -3.61
CA GLN A 74 -33.53 -31.92 -3.72
C GLN A 74 -33.75 -32.83 -2.51
N CYS A 75 -34.98 -32.91 -2.00
CA CYS A 75 -35.32 -33.86 -0.94
C CYS A 75 -35.47 -35.27 -1.52
N VAL A 76 -34.59 -36.21 -1.16
CA VAL A 76 -34.57 -37.56 -1.77
C VAL A 76 -35.21 -38.64 -0.90
N SER A 77 -35.16 -38.51 0.42
CA SER A 77 -35.64 -39.58 1.32
C SER A 77 -36.41 -39.09 2.55
N GLY A 78 -37.00 -37.90 2.50
CA GLY A 78 -37.82 -37.34 3.59
C GLY A 78 -37.02 -36.97 4.84
N ARG A 79 -35.69 -37.20 4.86
CA ARG A 79 -34.77 -36.72 5.91
C ARG A 79 -33.40 -36.33 5.37
N MET A 80 -33.21 -36.43 4.06
CA MET A 80 -31.93 -36.20 3.41
C MET A 80 -32.13 -35.37 2.16
N TRP A 81 -31.42 -34.25 2.11
CA TRP A 81 -31.24 -33.44 0.92
C TRP A 81 -30.07 -33.99 0.10
N THR A 82 -30.09 -33.78 -1.22
CA THR A 82 -28.91 -34.01 -2.09
C THR A 82 -27.76 -33.10 -1.69
N GLU A 83 -26.52 -33.57 -1.86
CA GLU A 83 -25.27 -32.83 -1.60
C GLU A 83 -25.23 -32.10 -0.23
N ASP A 84 -24.12 -31.45 0.09
CA ASP A 84 -24.05 -30.56 1.26
C ASP A 84 -24.61 -29.16 0.95
N ALA A 85 -24.92 -28.39 1.98
CA ALA A 85 -25.34 -27.00 1.80
C ALA A 85 -24.18 -26.17 1.20
N PRO A 86 -24.43 -25.32 0.19
CA PRO A 86 -23.39 -24.46 -0.37
C PRO A 86 -22.97 -23.40 0.65
N VAL A 87 -21.75 -22.87 0.48
CA VAL A 87 -21.18 -21.84 1.34
C VAL A 87 -21.08 -20.53 0.57
N CYS A 88 -21.53 -19.42 1.17
CA CYS A 88 -21.32 -18.09 0.61
C CYS A 88 -19.94 -17.58 1.06
N ARG A 89 -19.03 -17.41 0.11
CA ARG A 89 -17.68 -16.87 0.37
C ARG A 89 -17.59 -15.43 -0.12
N PRO A 90 -16.89 -14.53 0.59
CA PRO A 90 -16.72 -13.17 0.12
C PRO A 90 -16.00 -13.16 -1.24
N VAL A 91 -16.39 -12.26 -2.13
CA VAL A 91 -15.72 -12.08 -3.42
C VAL A 91 -14.30 -11.58 -3.20
N SER A 92 -13.37 -12.03 -4.03
CA SER A 92 -11.98 -11.57 -3.98
C SER A 92 -11.74 -10.49 -5.03
N CYS A 93 -11.11 -9.40 -4.61
CA CYS A 93 -10.66 -8.33 -5.50
C CYS A 93 -9.23 -8.57 -6.03
N GLY A 94 -8.56 -9.63 -5.56
CA GLY A 94 -7.17 -9.94 -5.88
C GLY A 94 -6.17 -9.03 -5.17
N ASP A 95 -4.92 -9.47 -5.12
CA ASP A 95 -3.81 -8.68 -4.56
C ASP A 95 -3.39 -7.58 -5.56
N PRO A 96 -3.48 -6.27 -5.20
CA PRO A 96 -3.00 -5.16 -6.03
C PRO A 96 -1.48 -5.16 -6.27
N GLY A 97 -0.75 -6.00 -5.54
CA GLY A 97 0.70 -6.07 -5.50
C GLY A 97 1.32 -4.93 -4.69
N PRO A 98 2.66 -4.93 -4.57
CA PRO A 98 3.37 -3.94 -3.79
C PRO A 98 3.30 -2.53 -4.41
N VAL A 99 3.48 -1.52 -3.55
CA VAL A 99 3.70 -0.12 -3.92
C VAL A 99 5.18 0.21 -3.75
N ALA A 100 5.82 0.71 -4.80
CA ALA A 100 7.23 1.09 -4.73
C ALA A 100 7.42 2.29 -3.78
N ASN A 101 8.45 2.24 -2.94
CA ASN A 101 8.74 3.27 -1.92
C ASN A 101 7.56 3.55 -0.97
N GLY A 102 6.74 2.53 -0.70
CA GLY A 102 5.61 2.59 0.21
C GLY A 102 5.26 1.22 0.78
N THR A 103 4.29 1.21 1.68
CA THR A 103 3.76 0.03 2.35
C THR A 103 2.24 0.04 2.26
N ALA A 104 1.64 -1.15 2.16
CA ALA A 104 0.19 -1.34 2.22
C ALA A 104 -0.15 -2.04 3.53
N HIS A 105 -1.17 -1.52 4.23
CA HIS A 105 -1.67 -2.03 5.49
C HIS A 105 -3.12 -2.51 5.30
N GLY A 106 -3.40 -3.76 5.67
CA GLY A 106 -4.74 -4.34 5.67
C GLY A 106 -4.70 -5.86 5.61
N GLU A 107 -5.76 -6.51 6.09
CA GLU A 107 -5.76 -7.96 6.39
C GLU A 107 -6.46 -8.83 5.34
N ALA A 108 -7.20 -8.23 4.39
CA ALA A 108 -8.07 -9.00 3.48
C ALA A 108 -8.20 -8.38 2.08
N PHE A 109 -7.98 -9.21 1.05
CA PHE A 109 -8.25 -8.89 -0.37
C PHE A 109 -9.64 -9.35 -0.83
N VAL A 110 -10.58 -9.46 0.11
CA VAL A 110 -11.95 -9.92 -0.10
C VAL A 110 -12.93 -8.91 0.47
N PHE A 111 -14.16 -8.86 -0.04
CA PHE A 111 -15.19 -7.95 0.45
C PHE A 111 -15.54 -8.24 1.93
N PRO A 112 -15.75 -7.23 2.80
CA PRO A 112 -15.67 -5.77 2.60
C PRO A 112 -14.30 -5.18 3.01
N GLY A 113 -13.21 -5.91 2.78
CA GLY A 113 -11.85 -5.53 3.15
C GLY A 113 -11.34 -4.25 2.46
N PHE A 114 -10.33 -3.62 3.06
CA PHE A 114 -9.69 -2.41 2.55
C PHE A 114 -8.18 -2.45 2.78
N LEU A 115 -7.47 -1.64 2.01
CA LEU A 115 -6.03 -1.44 2.14
C LEU A 115 -5.75 0.06 2.27
N ASN A 116 -4.91 0.40 3.24
CA ASN A 116 -4.38 1.75 3.45
C ASN A 116 -2.91 1.79 3.05
N TYR A 117 -2.50 2.80 2.30
CA TYR A 117 -1.18 2.95 1.75
C TYR A 117 -0.44 4.10 2.41
N GLU A 118 0.83 3.85 2.71
CA GLU A 118 1.72 4.81 3.35
C GLU A 118 3.03 4.86 2.56
N CYS A 119 3.50 6.05 2.21
CA CYS A 119 4.78 6.21 1.53
C CYS A 119 5.94 6.26 2.53
N GLN A 120 7.10 5.75 2.13
CA GLN A 120 8.33 5.85 2.91
C GLN A 120 8.76 7.32 3.08
N PRO A 121 9.55 7.65 4.12
CA PRO A 121 10.07 9.00 4.32
C PRO A 121 10.80 9.52 3.07
N GLY A 122 10.52 10.77 2.69
CA GLY A 122 11.06 11.40 1.48
C GLY A 122 10.26 11.12 0.20
N PHE A 123 9.12 10.43 0.31
CA PHE A 123 8.17 10.24 -0.78
C PHE A 123 6.79 10.80 -0.42
N THR A 124 6.07 11.30 -1.42
CA THR A 124 4.70 11.83 -1.31
C THR A 124 3.73 10.90 -2.01
N LEU A 125 2.60 10.62 -1.37
CA LEU A 125 1.54 9.79 -1.93
C LEU A 125 0.76 10.55 -3.02
N LYS A 126 0.67 9.96 -4.21
CA LYS A 126 -0.15 10.40 -5.33
C LYS A 126 -1.28 9.41 -5.57
N GLY A 127 -2.52 9.88 -5.44
CA GLY A 127 -3.73 9.06 -5.56
C GLY A 127 -4.48 8.94 -4.23
N SER A 128 -5.29 7.89 -4.11
CA SER A 128 -6.01 7.57 -2.86
C SER A 128 -5.07 6.86 -1.89
N ASP A 129 -5.08 7.27 -0.62
CA ASP A 129 -4.40 6.56 0.45
C ASP A 129 -5.10 5.23 0.76
N THR A 130 -6.41 5.12 0.50
CA THR A 130 -7.20 3.93 0.78
C THR A 130 -7.91 3.40 -0.46
N ILE A 131 -7.93 2.08 -0.62
CA ILE A 131 -8.82 1.37 -1.55
C ILE A 131 -9.63 0.30 -0.81
N SER A 132 -10.84 0.04 -1.26
CA SER A 132 -11.77 -0.93 -0.67
C SER A 132 -12.20 -1.97 -1.70
N CYS A 133 -12.30 -3.22 -1.28
CA CYS A 133 -12.80 -4.30 -2.13
C CYS A 133 -14.32 -4.17 -2.20
N GLN A 134 -14.85 -4.07 -3.42
CA GLN A 134 -16.27 -3.86 -3.70
C GLN A 134 -16.97 -5.20 -3.98
N ALA A 135 -18.30 -5.18 -3.89
CA ALA A 135 -19.13 -6.36 -4.05
C ALA A 135 -19.08 -6.98 -5.45
N ASP A 136 -18.65 -6.21 -6.46
CA ASP A 136 -18.43 -6.67 -7.84
C ASP A 136 -17.07 -7.38 -8.05
N GLY A 137 -16.30 -7.55 -6.97
CA GLY A 137 -14.96 -8.15 -7.01
C GLY A 137 -13.89 -7.21 -7.56
N ARG A 138 -14.10 -5.89 -7.53
CA ARG A 138 -13.11 -4.89 -7.94
C ARG A 138 -12.69 -4.00 -6.78
N TRP A 139 -11.48 -3.50 -6.83
CA TRP A 139 -11.04 -2.43 -5.93
C TRP A 139 -11.72 -1.10 -6.32
N SER A 140 -12.11 -0.31 -5.33
CA SER A 140 -12.73 1.01 -5.53
C SER A 140 -11.84 2.03 -6.24
N GLY A 141 -10.54 1.75 -6.35
CA GLY A 141 -9.57 2.57 -7.05
C GLY A 141 -8.32 1.80 -7.46
N GLN A 142 -7.39 2.51 -8.09
CA GLN A 142 -6.07 2.01 -8.42
C GLN A 142 -5.13 2.22 -7.23
N LYS A 143 -4.07 1.40 -7.14
CA LYS A 143 -3.02 1.62 -6.14
C LYS A 143 -2.34 2.98 -6.34
N PRO A 144 -1.98 3.69 -5.26
CA PRO A 144 -1.30 4.97 -5.36
C PRO A 144 0.16 4.81 -5.82
N GLN A 145 0.78 5.95 -6.14
CA GLN A 145 2.20 6.05 -6.45
C GLN A 145 2.91 6.88 -5.39
N CYS A 146 4.06 6.42 -4.92
CA CYS A 146 4.93 7.19 -4.03
C CYS A 146 6.02 7.88 -4.86
N GLU A 147 5.88 9.18 -5.04
CA GLU A 147 6.83 10.00 -5.80
C GLU A 147 7.84 10.67 -4.87
N PRO A 148 9.13 10.78 -5.26
CA PRO A 148 10.11 11.50 -4.46
C PRO A 148 9.67 12.94 -4.17
N VAL A 149 9.88 13.40 -2.94
CA VAL A 149 9.66 14.80 -2.56
C VAL A 149 10.56 15.68 -3.43
N SER A 150 10.02 16.78 -3.95
CA SER A 150 10.78 17.76 -4.73
C SER A 150 11.23 18.90 -3.83
N CYS A 151 12.54 19.14 -3.76
CA CYS A 151 13.09 20.32 -3.09
C CYS A 151 13.04 21.58 -3.96
N GLY A 152 12.75 21.42 -5.25
CA GLY A 152 12.78 22.49 -6.23
C GLY A 152 14.18 23.11 -6.41
N SER A 153 14.25 24.19 -7.19
CA SER A 153 15.52 24.86 -7.45
C SER A 153 16.13 25.41 -6.16
N PRO A 154 17.42 25.15 -5.90
CA PRO A 154 18.13 25.65 -4.72
C PRO A 154 18.06 27.17 -4.61
N LYS A 155 17.73 27.68 -3.41
CA LYS A 155 17.72 29.11 -3.14
C LYS A 155 19.09 29.54 -2.59
N VAL A 156 20.00 29.90 -3.50
CA VAL A 156 21.36 30.33 -3.16
C VAL A 156 21.59 31.83 -3.44
N PRO A 157 22.49 32.48 -2.68
CA PRO A 157 23.00 33.82 -3.00
C PRO A 157 23.57 33.93 -4.43
N SER A 158 23.57 35.13 -5.00
CA SER A 158 23.99 35.39 -6.39
C SER A 158 25.47 35.14 -6.69
N ASP A 159 26.31 35.18 -5.66
CA ASP A 159 27.75 34.88 -5.69
C ASP A 159 28.06 33.38 -5.67
N ILE A 160 27.03 32.55 -5.47
CA ILE A 160 27.11 31.09 -5.47
C ILE A 160 26.44 30.53 -6.71
N SER A 161 27.16 29.64 -7.38
CA SER A 161 26.65 28.82 -8.47
C SER A 161 26.42 27.39 -7.99
N PHE A 162 25.41 26.73 -8.54
CA PHE A 162 25.13 25.33 -8.26
C PHE A 162 25.08 24.50 -9.53
N LYS A 163 25.44 23.22 -9.42
CA LYS A 163 25.33 22.22 -10.50
C LYS A 163 24.50 21.04 -10.01
N GLY A 164 23.49 20.65 -10.79
CA GLY A 164 22.62 19.51 -10.53
C GLY A 164 21.66 19.25 -11.69
N GLN A 165 21.23 18.00 -11.86
CA GLN A 165 20.29 17.60 -12.93
C GLN A 165 18.87 17.38 -12.44
N LYS A 166 18.73 16.90 -11.19
CA LYS A 166 17.45 16.61 -10.53
C LYS A 166 17.44 17.24 -9.16
N PHE A 167 16.24 17.54 -8.67
CA PHE A 167 16.00 18.28 -7.43
C PHE A 167 15.01 17.53 -6.53
N THR A 168 15.09 16.20 -6.54
CA THR A 168 14.22 15.31 -5.78
C THR A 168 14.95 14.66 -4.61
N TYR A 169 14.21 14.05 -3.69
CA TYR A 169 14.74 13.42 -2.49
C TYR A 169 15.98 12.54 -2.78
N ASN A 170 17.02 12.72 -1.95
CA ASN A 170 18.37 12.12 -2.09
C ASN A 170 19.22 12.58 -3.29
N ASP A 171 18.76 13.49 -4.13
CA ASP A 171 19.64 14.12 -5.13
C ASP A 171 20.63 15.08 -4.47
N GLU A 172 21.83 15.15 -5.05
CA GLU A 172 22.90 16.02 -4.61
C GLU A 172 23.16 17.14 -5.63
N ILE A 173 23.46 18.33 -5.11
CA ILE A 173 23.95 19.46 -5.89
C ILE A 173 25.32 19.87 -5.38
N GLU A 174 26.17 20.31 -6.31
CA GLU A 174 27.47 20.89 -6.00
C GLU A 174 27.36 22.41 -5.98
N LEU A 175 27.86 23.03 -4.92
CA LEU A 175 27.86 24.46 -4.66
C LEU A 175 29.27 25.01 -4.81
N SER A 176 29.42 26.09 -5.57
CA SER A 176 30.72 26.71 -5.82
C SER A 176 30.62 28.22 -5.93
N CYS A 177 31.59 28.92 -5.34
CA CYS A 177 31.73 30.37 -5.48
C CYS A 177 32.37 30.74 -6.82
N GLN A 178 32.26 32.00 -7.19
CA GLN A 178 33.03 32.56 -8.30
C GLN A 178 34.55 32.44 -8.05
N PRO A 179 35.38 32.37 -9.12
CA PRO A 179 36.83 32.32 -8.99
C PRO A 179 37.38 33.45 -8.11
N GLY A 180 38.31 33.10 -7.21
CA GLY A 180 38.88 34.03 -6.24
C GLY A 180 38.13 34.12 -4.92
N PHE A 181 37.04 33.36 -4.75
CA PHE A 181 36.34 33.20 -3.48
C PHE A 181 36.30 31.72 -3.06
N LEU A 182 36.34 31.50 -1.76
CA LEU A 182 36.21 30.20 -1.12
C LEU A 182 34.83 30.10 -0.46
N LEU A 183 34.16 28.97 -0.67
CA LEU A 183 32.86 28.70 -0.06
C LEU A 183 33.03 28.39 1.42
N GLN A 184 32.38 29.19 2.27
CA GLN A 184 32.30 28.93 3.70
C GLN A 184 31.05 28.09 3.99
N GLY A 185 31.21 26.77 4.03
CA GLY A 185 30.12 25.81 4.25
C GLY A 185 30.37 24.47 3.58
N LYS A 186 29.33 23.64 3.45
CA LYS A 186 29.39 22.40 2.68
C LYS A 186 29.30 22.73 1.18
N SER A 187 30.21 22.19 0.38
CA SER A 187 30.18 22.29 -1.09
C SER A 187 29.18 21.33 -1.74
N VAL A 188 28.56 20.45 -0.97
CA VAL A 188 27.52 19.53 -1.44
C VAL A 188 26.28 19.71 -0.58
N SER A 189 25.13 19.80 -1.23
CA SER A 189 23.83 19.86 -0.58
C SER A 189 22.92 18.75 -1.10
N LEU A 190 22.14 18.16 -0.19
CA LEU A 190 21.23 17.04 -0.44
C LEU A 190 19.79 17.52 -0.30
N CYS A 191 18.90 17.00 -1.16
CA CYS A 191 17.48 17.20 -1.00
C CYS A 191 16.92 16.30 0.11
N GLN A 192 16.36 16.93 1.15
CA GLN A 192 15.90 16.29 2.37
C GLN A 192 14.43 15.85 2.27
N THR A 193 13.98 15.06 3.25
CA THR A 193 12.62 14.49 3.29
C THR A 193 11.52 15.54 3.44
N ASP A 194 11.84 16.72 3.96
CA ASP A 194 10.92 17.85 4.15
C ASP A 194 10.82 18.78 2.93
N GLY A 195 11.52 18.45 1.84
CA GLY A 195 11.57 19.28 0.64
C GLY A 195 12.51 20.48 0.77
N THR A 196 13.42 20.48 1.75
CA THR A 196 14.47 21.50 1.86
C THR A 196 15.83 20.95 1.46
N TRP A 197 16.72 21.86 1.07
CA TRP A 197 18.10 21.51 0.79
C TRP A 197 18.93 21.55 2.08
N SER A 198 19.84 20.60 2.24
CA SER A 198 20.65 20.46 3.47
C SER A 198 21.69 21.56 3.70
N HIS A 199 21.84 22.52 2.78
CA HIS A 199 22.74 23.64 2.97
C HIS A 199 22.12 24.67 3.91
N GLY A 200 22.91 25.15 4.86
CA GLY A 200 22.53 26.27 5.72
C GLY A 200 22.84 27.61 5.10
N ALA A 201 23.15 28.61 5.94
CA ALA A 201 23.69 29.88 5.47
C ALA A 201 25.04 29.65 4.77
N LEU A 202 25.15 30.12 3.52
CA LEU A 202 26.35 30.03 2.71
C LEU A 202 26.94 31.44 2.52
N SER A 203 28.27 31.53 2.47
CA SER A 203 28.98 32.78 2.23
C SER A 203 30.25 32.52 1.41
N CYS A 204 30.53 33.38 0.43
CA CYS A 204 31.78 33.36 -0.32
C CYS A 204 32.76 34.37 0.27
N VAL A 205 33.89 33.88 0.78
CA VAL A 205 34.95 34.74 1.33
C VAL A 205 36.11 34.84 0.34
N PRO A 206 36.75 36.01 0.16
CA PRO A 206 37.89 36.14 -0.73
C PRO A 206 39.00 35.14 -0.40
N ALA A 207 39.50 34.43 -1.40
CA ALA A 207 40.64 33.55 -1.26
C ALA A 207 41.88 34.40 -0.89
N ARG A 208 42.52 34.04 0.23
CA ARG A 208 43.77 34.65 0.67
C ARG A 208 44.83 33.58 0.74
N CYS A 209 45.93 33.80 0.03
CA CYS A 209 47.14 33.00 0.13
C CYS A 209 47.86 33.30 1.44
N GLY A 210 48.54 32.29 1.98
CA GLY A 210 49.50 32.52 3.06
C GLY A 210 50.64 33.41 2.57
N LYS A 211 51.24 34.19 3.49
CA LYS A 211 52.45 34.93 3.16
C LYS A 211 53.52 33.92 2.67
N PRO A 212 54.08 34.10 1.47
CA PRO A 212 55.13 33.23 0.98
C PRO A 212 56.32 33.21 1.95
N LEU A 213 57.03 32.08 1.98
CA LEU A 213 58.19 31.94 2.85
C LEU A 213 59.26 32.98 2.48
N PRO A 214 59.92 33.59 3.49
CA PRO A 214 61.03 34.48 3.23
C PRO A 214 62.19 33.70 2.58
N ILE A 215 62.90 34.34 1.66
CA ILE A 215 64.10 33.78 1.03
C ILE A 215 65.35 34.22 1.83
N PRO A 216 66.42 33.40 1.87
CA PRO A 216 67.69 33.81 2.48
C PRO A 216 68.34 34.93 1.67
N ASN A 217 68.89 35.94 2.35
CA ASN A 217 69.60 37.08 1.73
C ASN A 217 68.75 37.82 0.67
N GLY A 218 67.48 38.02 0.96
CA GLY A 218 66.57 38.82 0.15
C GLY A 218 65.27 39.12 0.87
N HIS A 219 64.49 40.01 0.28
CA HIS A 219 63.21 40.46 0.81
C HIS A 219 62.07 40.29 -0.20
N LEU A 220 60.88 40.07 0.35
CA LEU A 220 59.64 40.00 -0.42
C LEU A 220 59.02 41.40 -0.52
N LEU A 221 58.81 41.86 -1.74
CA LEU A 221 58.11 43.09 -2.09
C LEU A 221 56.64 42.77 -2.43
N GLY A 222 55.73 43.17 -1.55
CA GLY A 222 54.29 42.98 -1.73
C GLY A 222 53.59 42.71 -0.39
N LEU A 223 52.43 43.35 -0.19
CA LEU A 223 51.64 43.23 1.04
C LEU A 223 50.27 42.57 0.81
N GLU A 224 49.88 42.37 -0.45
CA GLU A 224 48.63 41.74 -0.84
C GLU A 224 48.86 40.30 -1.32
N PHE A 225 48.14 39.36 -0.69
CA PHE A 225 48.20 37.93 -0.99
C PHE A 225 46.81 37.41 -1.40
N GLY A 226 46.04 38.24 -2.11
CA GLY A 226 44.73 37.88 -2.62
C GLY A 226 44.80 37.08 -3.90
N PHE A 227 43.63 36.64 -4.38
CA PHE A 227 43.51 36.05 -5.70
C PHE A 227 44.04 36.99 -6.80
N ASN A 228 44.83 36.45 -7.73
CA ASN A 228 45.56 37.19 -8.78
C ASN A 228 46.59 38.22 -8.31
N SER A 229 46.88 38.35 -7.01
CA SER A 229 48.00 39.17 -6.53
C SER A 229 49.34 38.54 -6.94
N LYS A 230 50.30 39.37 -7.34
CA LYS A 230 51.69 38.98 -7.60
C LYS A 230 52.62 39.65 -6.58
N VAL A 231 53.66 38.94 -6.17
CA VAL A 231 54.67 39.43 -5.23
C VAL A 231 56.03 39.31 -5.89
N LYS A 232 56.91 40.27 -5.64
CA LYS A 232 58.24 40.28 -6.24
C LYS A 232 59.28 39.93 -5.19
N TYR A 233 60.27 39.14 -5.55
CA TYR A 233 61.44 38.88 -4.70
C TYR A 233 62.61 39.76 -5.15
N GLU A 234 63.31 40.34 -4.18
CA GLU A 234 64.52 41.14 -4.40
C GLU A 234 65.64 40.60 -3.50
N CYS A 235 66.83 40.45 -4.08
CA CYS A 235 68.00 39.97 -3.34
C CYS A 235 68.69 41.14 -2.63
N ASP A 236 69.27 40.86 -1.47
CA ASP A 236 70.14 41.80 -0.77
C ASP A 236 71.40 42.10 -1.62
N GLU A 237 72.05 43.24 -1.36
CA GLU A 237 73.26 43.61 -2.10
C GLU A 237 74.33 42.50 -2.08
N GLY A 238 74.85 42.16 -3.26
CA GLY A 238 75.85 41.10 -3.44
C GLY A 238 75.26 39.73 -3.78
N TYR A 239 73.93 39.57 -3.80
CA TYR A 239 73.25 38.32 -4.17
C TYR A 239 72.49 38.46 -5.50
N MET A 240 72.40 37.36 -6.26
CA MET A 240 71.61 37.29 -7.50
C MET A 240 70.50 36.27 -7.35
N LEU A 241 69.29 36.65 -7.78
CA LEU A 241 68.14 35.75 -7.79
C LEU A 241 68.33 34.70 -8.88
N ASN A 242 68.14 33.43 -8.54
CA ASN A 242 68.16 32.34 -9.51
C ASN A 242 66.73 31.80 -9.70
N GLY A 243 66.07 32.20 -10.78
CA GLY A 243 64.67 31.86 -11.06
C GLY A 243 63.85 33.06 -11.54
N ASP A 244 62.52 32.89 -11.58
CA ASP A 244 61.59 33.99 -11.84
C ASP A 244 61.50 34.90 -10.60
N ALA A 245 61.46 36.22 -10.83
CA ALA A 245 61.40 37.22 -9.77
C ALA A 245 59.95 37.55 -9.34
N THR A 246 58.94 36.96 -10.01
CA THR A 246 57.51 37.26 -9.85
C THR A 246 56.61 36.04 -9.65
#